data_AF-A0AAP0RBL6-F1
#
_entry.id   AF-A0AAP0RBL6-F1
#
_cell.length_a   1.000
_cell.length_b   1.000
_cell.length_c   1.000
_cell.angle_alpha   90.00
_cell.angle_beta   90.00
_cell.angle_gamma   90.00
#
_symmetry.space_group_name_H-M   'P 1'
#
loop_
_entity.id
_entity.type
_entity.pdbx_description
1 polymer ?
#
loop_
_entity_poly.entity_id
_entity_poly.type
_entity_poly.pdbx_seq_one_letter_code
_entity_poly.pdbx_strand_id
1 'polypeptide(L)'
;MASTSASTSEIVAKLNLNPHPEGGFFSETFRDTSVILSKSQLQPRYKVDRPVSTSIYFLLPSGSVSHLHRIPCAEPGIFIWENLLQYGQTMT
;
A
#
# COMPACT_ATOMS: atom_id res chain seq x y z
N MET A 1 26.48 16.40 2.86
CA MET A 1 25.55 16.49 4.00
C MET A 1 24.70 15.23 3.98
N ALA A 2 24.61 14.48 5.07
CA ALA A 2 23.82 13.25 5.12
C ALA A 2 22.34 13.58 4.94
N SER A 3 21.67 12.93 3.98
CA SER A 3 20.22 13.01 3.84
C SER A 3 19.57 12.40 5.08
N THR A 4 18.71 13.14 5.75
CA THR A 4 17.96 12.64 6.90
C THR A 4 16.81 11.80 6.36
N SER A 5 16.85 10.48 6.54
CA SER A 5 15.70 9.62 6.21
C SER A 5 14.56 9.90 7.17
N ALA A 6 13.33 10.02 6.66
CA ALA A 6 12.15 10.17 7.49
C ALA A 6 11.99 8.95 8.42
N SER A 7 11.63 9.21 9.67
CA SER A 7 11.29 8.16 10.63
C SER A 7 9.96 7.49 10.26
N THR A 8 9.76 6.26 10.73
CA THR A 8 8.49 5.53 10.54
C THR A 8 7.29 6.34 11.02
N SER A 9 7.37 6.97 12.19
CA SER A 9 6.26 7.74 12.76
C SER A 9 5.91 8.97 11.91
N GLU A 10 6.90 9.63 11.30
CA GLU A 10 6.66 10.74 10.38
C GLU A 10 5.96 10.28 9.11
N ILE A 11 6.35 9.13 8.55
CA ILE A 11 5.70 8.55 7.36
C ILE A 11 4.24 8.15 7.69
N VAL A 12 4.03 7.47 8.81
CA VAL A 12 2.69 7.06 9.29
C VAL A 12 1.78 8.27 9.45
N ALA A 13 2.27 9.34 10.09
CA ALA A 13 1.50 10.57 10.26
C ALA A 13 1.22 11.27 8.93
N LYS A 14 2.24 11.41 8.06
CA LYS A 14 2.13 12.10 6.77
C LYS A 14 1.17 11.41 5.81
N LEU A 15 1.17 10.08 5.78
CA LEU A 15 0.31 9.29 4.91
C LEU A 15 -1.00 8.83 5.58
N ASN A 16 -1.26 9.28 6.82
CA ASN A 16 -2.44 8.91 7.61
C ASN A 16 -2.65 7.39 7.65
N LEU A 17 -1.58 6.65 7.96
CA LEU A 17 -1.62 5.19 8.02
C LEU A 17 -2.16 4.71 9.37
N ASN A 18 -2.92 3.62 9.33
CA ASN A 18 -3.47 2.95 10.49
C ASN A 18 -2.80 1.58 10.69
N PRO A 19 -2.74 1.04 11.91
CA PRO A 19 -2.24 -0.31 12.13
C PRO A 19 -3.01 -1.34 11.30
N HIS A 20 -2.30 -2.21 10.59
CA HIS A 20 -2.93 -3.31 9.83
C HIS A 20 -3.06 -4.54 10.74
N PRO A 21 -4.19 -5.29 10.71
CA PRO A 21 -4.39 -6.47 11.57
C PRO A 21 -3.33 -7.56 11.37
N GLU A 22 -2.69 -7.60 10.21
CA GLU A 22 -1.65 -8.58 9.89
C GLU A 22 -0.24 -8.07 10.21
N GLY A 23 -0.10 -6.84 10.70
CA GLY A 23 1.17 -6.20 11.01
C GLY A 23 1.56 -5.10 10.02
N GLY A 24 2.38 -4.15 10.49
CA GLY A 24 2.68 -2.92 9.75
C GLY A 24 1.56 -1.89 9.81
N PHE A 25 1.58 -0.94 8.89
CA PHE A 25 0.60 0.14 8.77
C PHE A 25 0.06 0.21 7.35
N PHE A 26 -1.20 0.62 7.19
CA PHE A 26 -1.83 0.74 5.89
C PHE A 26 -2.83 1.90 5.81
N SER A 27 -3.17 2.31 4.59
CA SER A 27 -4.31 3.18 4.32
C SER A 27 -4.81 2.94 2.90
N GLU A 28 -6.13 2.89 2.71
CA GLU A 28 -6.73 2.80 1.36
C GLU A 28 -6.67 4.16 0.69
N THR A 29 -6.02 4.22 -0.48
CA THR A 29 -5.81 5.47 -1.23
C THR A 29 -6.71 5.56 -2.45
N PHE A 30 -7.21 4.42 -2.93
CA PHE A 30 -8.07 4.37 -4.10
C PHE A 30 -9.05 3.20 -4.02
N ARG A 31 -10.29 3.47 -4.44
CA ARG A 31 -11.34 2.49 -4.65
C ARG A 31 -12.11 2.88 -5.90
N ASP A 32 -12.14 1.98 -6.88
CA ASP A 32 -12.90 2.22 -8.10
C ASP A 32 -14.41 2.21 -7.79
N THR A 33 -15.07 3.33 -8.04
CA THR A 33 -16.51 3.50 -7.86
C THR A 33 -17.27 3.48 -9.18
N SER A 34 -16.57 3.45 -10.32
CA SER A 34 -17.16 3.47 -11.66
C SER A 34 -17.68 2.10 -12.10
N VAL A 35 -16.98 1.03 -11.71
CA VAL A 35 -17.34 -0.35 -12.05
C VAL A 35 -17.39 -1.21 -10.79
N ILE A 36 -18.61 -1.65 -10.47
CA ILE A 36 -18.87 -2.63 -9.41
C ILE A 36 -19.30 -3.94 -10.06
N LEU A 37 -18.50 -4.99 -9.87
CA LEU A 37 -18.81 -6.34 -10.30
C LEU A 37 -19.75 -6.98 -9.28
N SER A 38 -20.93 -7.37 -9.74
CA SER A 38 -21.86 -8.13 -8.92
C SER A 38 -21.28 -9.51 -8.61
N LYS A 39 -21.64 -10.07 -7.46
CA LYS A 39 -21.19 -11.40 -7.01
C LYS A 39 -21.40 -12.50 -8.05
N SER A 40 -22.46 -12.42 -8.85
CA SER A 40 -22.77 -13.39 -9.91
C SER A 40 -21.78 -13.35 -11.09
N GLN A 41 -21.07 -12.23 -11.27
CA GLN A 41 -20.04 -12.06 -12.30
C GLN A 41 -18.65 -12.50 -11.81
N LEU A 42 -18.51 -12.80 -10.51
CA LEU A 42 -17.26 -13.18 -9.87
C LEU A 42 -17.17 -14.70 -9.68
N GLN A 43 -15.96 -15.20 -9.44
CA GLN A 43 -15.76 -16.62 -9.13
C GLN A 43 -16.49 -17.02 -7.83
N PRO A 44 -16.92 -18.28 -7.65
CA PRO A 44 -17.76 -18.71 -6.52
C PRO A 44 -17.18 -18.44 -5.12
N ARG A 45 -15.87 -18.24 -5.00
CA ARG A 45 -15.20 -17.90 -3.73
C ARG A 45 -15.49 -16.48 -3.23
N TYR A 46 -15.99 -15.58 -4.09
CA TYR A 46 -16.39 -14.24 -3.69
C TYR A 46 -17.78 -14.26 -3.05
N LYS A 47 -17.91 -13.61 -1.89
CA LYS A 47 -19.15 -13.62 -1.09
C LYS A 47 -20.01 -12.38 -1.26
N VAL A 48 -19.46 -11.33 -1.85
CA VAL A 48 -20.04 -9.98 -1.97
C VAL A 48 -19.63 -9.36 -3.30
N ASP A 49 -20.35 -8.33 -3.73
CA ASP A 49 -19.98 -7.47 -4.85
C ASP A 49 -18.63 -6.80 -4.58
N ARG A 50 -17.87 -6.51 -5.64
CA ARG A 50 -16.52 -5.94 -5.52
C ARG A 50 -16.30 -4.83 -6.54
N PRO A 51 -15.60 -3.74 -6.17
CA PRO A 51 -15.04 -2.83 -7.16
C PRO A 51 -14.03 -3.57 -8.04
N VAL A 52 -13.84 -3.10 -9.27
CA VAL A 52 -12.87 -3.72 -10.19
C VAL A 52 -11.42 -3.57 -9.71
N SER A 53 -11.11 -2.52 -8.93
CA SER A 53 -9.79 -2.33 -8.32
C SER A 53 -9.81 -1.48 -7.04
N THR A 54 -8.81 -1.68 -6.20
CA THR A 54 -8.49 -0.88 -5.01
C THR A 54 -6.97 -0.73 -4.91
N SER A 55 -6.49 0.34 -4.25
CA SER A 55 -5.07 0.52 -3.95
C SER A 55 -4.89 0.98 -2.51
N ILE A 56 -3.81 0.53 -1.89
CA ILE A 56 -3.43 0.90 -0.53
C ILE A 56 -1.98 1.37 -0.51
N TYR A 57 -1.65 2.21 0.47
CA TYR A 57 -0.30 2.26 0.98
C TYR A 57 -0.12 1.19 2.06
N PHE A 58 1.02 0.52 2.04
CA PHE A 58 1.43 -0.42 3.07
C PHE A 58 2.87 -0.14 3.48
N LEU A 59 3.10 0.07 4.78
CA LEU A 59 4.40 0.33 5.36
C LEU A 59 4.72 -0.77 6.38
N LEU A 60 5.85 -1.44 6.17
CA LEU A 60 6.37 -2.44 7.09
C LEU A 60 7.67 -1.92 7.73
N PRO A 61 7.63 -1.45 9.00
CA PRO A 61 8.83 -0.98 9.68
C PRO A 61 9.83 -2.10 9.95
N SER A 62 11.10 -1.75 10.11
CA SER A 62 12.13 -2.71 10.53
C SER A 62 11.73 -3.43 11.82
N GLY A 63 11.94 -4.74 11.87
CA GLY A 63 11.56 -5.59 13.01
C GLY A 63 10.07 -5.96 13.07
N SER A 64 9.23 -5.42 12.18
CA SER A 64 7.83 -5.84 12.04
C SER A 64 7.68 -6.98 11.04
N VAL A 65 6.65 -7.80 11.21
CA VAL A 65 6.31 -8.90 10.31
C VAL A 65 4.89 -8.68 9.79
N SER A 66 4.69 -8.88 8.49
CA SER A 66 3.36 -9.07 7.91
C SER A 66 3.04 -10.56 7.96
N HIS A 67 2.00 -10.93 8.71
CA HIS A 67 1.60 -12.32 8.87
C HIS A 67 1.03 -12.88 7.57
N LEU A 68 1.26 -14.17 7.35
CA LEU A 68 0.71 -14.86 6.19
C LEU A 68 -0.81 -14.85 6.24
N HIS A 69 -1.42 -14.38 5.16
CA HIS A 69 -2.86 -14.34 4.98
C HIS A 69 -3.22 -14.79 3.56
N ARG A 70 -4.52 -14.93 3.30
CA ARG A 70 -5.03 -15.33 1.98
C ARG A 70 -6.21 -14.47 1.59
N ILE A 71 -6.15 -13.99 0.37
CA ILE A 71 -7.20 -13.25 -0.31
C ILE A 71 -7.69 -14.02 -1.56
N PRO A 72 -8.95 -13.83 -1.99
CA PRO A 72 -9.50 -14.53 -3.15
C PRO A 72 -9.10 -13.91 -4.50
N CYS A 73 -8.28 -12.85 -4.49
CA CYS A 73 -7.82 -12.14 -5.68
C CYS A 73 -6.30 -12.14 -5.76
N ALA A 74 -5.77 -11.83 -6.95
CA ALA A 74 -4.38 -11.41 -7.06
C ALA A 74 -4.23 -10.03 -6.41
N GLU A 75 -3.12 -9.81 -5.72
CA GLU A 75 -2.75 -8.51 -5.16
C GLU A 75 -1.38 -8.13 -5.70
N PRO A 76 -1.32 -7.25 -6.70
CA PRO A 76 -0.06 -6.75 -7.19
C PRO A 76 0.54 -5.78 -6.18
N GLY A 77 1.69 -6.15 -5.59
CA GLY A 77 2.51 -5.25 -4.79
C GLY A 77 3.43 -4.42 -5.69
N ILE A 78 3.34 -3.10 -5.59
CA ILE A 78 4.33 -2.18 -6.20
C ILE A 78 5.27 -1.73 -5.08
N PHE A 79 6.54 -2.11 -5.19
CA PHE A 79 7.53 -1.70 -4.22
C PHE A 79 8.06 -0.31 -4.57
N ILE A 80 7.88 0.64 -3.64
CA ILE A 80 8.45 1.98 -3.76
C ILE A 80 9.70 2.04 -2.89
N TRP A 81 10.85 2.18 -3.54
CA TRP A 81 12.13 2.48 -2.89
C TRP A 81 12.30 4.00 -2.93
N GLU A 82 12.50 4.67 -1.79
CA GLU A 82 12.95 6.06 -1.86
C GLU A 82 14.39 6.10 -2.41
N ASN A 83 14.55 6.71 -3.59
CA ASN A 83 15.63 7.65 -3.85
C ASN A 83 14.95 8.97 -4.20
N LEU A 84 14.85 9.89 -3.24
CA LEU A 84 14.48 11.28 -3.54
C LEU A 84 15.51 11.80 -4.56
N LEU A 85 15.06 11.98 -5.80
CA LEU A 85 15.85 12.41 -6.95
C LEU A 85 16.76 13.58 -6.59
N GLN A 86 18.05 13.33 -6.42
CA GLN A 86 19.05 14.38 -6.39
C GLN A 86 19.31 14.79 -7.84
N TYR A 87 18.55 15.77 -8.32
CA TYR A 87 18.84 16.45 -9.59
C TYR A 87 20.28 17.00 -9.51
N GLY A 88 21.11 16.54 -10.46
CA GLY A 88 22.53 16.85 -10.51
C GLY A 88 22.79 18.35 -10.55
N GLN A 89 23.52 18.83 -9.54
CA GLN A 89 24.25 20.09 -9.66
C GLN A 89 25.34 19.88 -10.74
N THR A 90 25.34 20.75 -11.74
CA THR A 90 26.34 20.80 -12.80
C THR A 90 27.74 20.96 -12.22
N MET A 91 28.66 20.14 -12.72
CA MET A 91 30.10 20.20 -12.42
C MET A 91 30.67 21.59 -12.77
N THR A 92 31.37 22.19 -11.82
CA THR A 92 32.53 23.09 -12.09
C THR A 92 33.80 22.28 -11.98
#